data_AF-A0A1W9SFG6-F1
#
_entry.id   AF-A0A1W9SFG6-F1
#
_cell.length_a   1.000
_cell.length_b   1.000
_cell.length_c   1.000
_cell.angle_alpha   90.00
_cell.angle_beta   90.00
_cell.angle_gamma   90.00
#
_symmetry.space_group_name_H-M   'P 1'
#
loop_
_entity.id
_entity.type
_entity.pdbx_description
1 polymer ?
#
loop_
_entity_poly.entity_id
_entity_poly.type
_entity_poly.pdbx_seq_one_letter_code
_entity_poly.pdbx_strand_id
1 'polypeptide(L)'
;MDIAGLLAIAGVLVAIFRRYIQRPARLNNTADNAILLLWLLFILVTGFLVEGTRIAATEPAWKTWSPVGAFVGTAFTADARLWHSMFWWIHMLASFGFIAYMPFSRLKHIFTSAMNIYLRSQKPRGEIRTIDIENAEIFGVGKINDFSWKNLLDLDACTSCGRCQDICPAYLSDKPLSPKKLILDLLDNLNEKAPVLLKGGSLENENPIVGTAVEADEVWSCTTCGACVEACPVFVEHIDKVVELRRDRVLMEGDFPAELNQTFKGMENNFNRQRVSTLFK
;
A
#
# COMPACT_ATOMS: atom_id res chain seq x y z
N MET A 1 -15.15 25.49 -7.75
CA MET A 1 -15.17 24.70 -6.50
C MET A 1 -16.44 23.85 -6.39
N ASP A 2 -17.62 24.44 -6.55
CA ASP A 2 -18.94 23.76 -6.46
C ASP A 2 -19.03 22.47 -7.31
N ILE A 3 -18.73 22.56 -8.62
CA ILE A 3 -18.74 21.40 -9.53
C ILE A 3 -17.72 20.33 -9.10
N ALA A 4 -16.52 20.75 -8.65
CA ALA A 4 -15.50 19.81 -8.20
C ALA A 4 -15.94 19.04 -6.94
N GLY A 5 -16.65 19.71 -6.02
CA GLY A 5 -17.26 19.05 -4.86
C GLY A 5 -18.33 18.03 -5.26
N LEU A 6 -19.16 18.36 -6.26
CA LEU A 6 -20.18 17.43 -6.77
C LEU A 6 -19.55 16.21 -7.44
N LEU A 7 -18.51 16.42 -8.25
CA LEU A 7 -17.73 15.34 -8.86
C LEU A 7 -17.02 14.48 -7.80
N ALA A 8 -16.53 15.07 -6.71
CA ALA A 8 -15.95 14.34 -5.60
C ALA A 8 -17.01 13.45 -4.91
N ILE A 9 -18.21 13.97 -4.63
CA ILE A 9 -19.32 13.16 -4.09
C ILE A 9 -19.65 12.01 -5.03
N ALA A 10 -19.80 12.27 -6.33
CA ALA A 10 -20.06 11.24 -7.33
C ALA A 10 -18.95 10.17 -7.34
N GLY A 11 -17.68 10.59 -7.28
CA GLY A 11 -16.53 9.68 -7.19
C GLY A 11 -16.55 8.80 -5.94
N VAL A 12 -16.88 9.36 -4.78
CA VAL A 12 -17.03 8.61 -3.52
C VAL A 12 -18.20 7.63 -3.60
N LEU A 13 -19.34 8.04 -4.16
CA LEU A 13 -20.48 7.14 -4.38
C LEU A 13 -20.14 5.99 -5.32
N VAL A 14 -19.40 6.25 -6.41
CA VAL A 14 -18.88 5.20 -7.30
C VAL A 14 -17.92 4.28 -6.55
N ALA A 15 -17.03 4.81 -5.71
CA ALA A 15 -16.12 3.99 -4.90
C ALA A 15 -16.88 3.09 -3.91
N ILE A 16 -17.89 3.62 -3.22
CA ILE A 16 -18.79 2.87 -2.32
C ILE A 16 -19.52 1.78 -3.11
N PHE A 17 -20.12 2.11 -4.26
CA PHE A 17 -20.82 1.16 -5.11
C PHE A 17 -19.91 0.02 -5.57
N ARG A 18 -18.73 0.33 -6.13
CA ARG A 18 -17.78 -0.68 -6.58
C ARG A 18 -17.30 -1.58 -5.43
N ARG A 19 -17.13 -1.01 -4.24
CA ARG A 19 -16.56 -1.72 -3.09
C ARG A 19 -17.58 -2.63 -2.39
N TYR A 20 -18.81 -2.14 -2.16
CA TYR A 20 -19.80 -2.82 -1.33
C TYR A 20 -20.92 -3.49 -2.10
N ILE A 21 -21.13 -3.12 -3.37
CA ILE A 21 -22.13 -3.74 -4.24
C ILE A 21 -21.45 -4.68 -5.25
N GLN A 22 -20.51 -4.20 -6.07
CA GLN A 22 -19.83 -5.07 -7.05
C GLN A 22 -18.86 -6.07 -6.41
N ARG A 23 -18.25 -5.72 -5.27
CA ARG A 23 -17.35 -6.58 -4.47
C ARG A 23 -16.34 -7.38 -5.31
N PRO A 24 -15.49 -6.72 -6.12
CA PRO A 24 -14.47 -7.44 -6.89
C PRO A 24 -13.51 -8.18 -5.94
N ALA A 25 -13.16 -9.42 -6.25
CA ALA A 25 -12.37 -10.31 -5.40
C ALA A 25 -11.02 -9.71 -4.96
N ARG A 26 -10.43 -8.85 -5.80
CA ARG A 26 -9.15 -8.18 -5.52
C ARG A 26 -9.20 -7.08 -4.45
N LEU A 27 -10.37 -6.63 -4.00
CA LEU A 27 -10.49 -5.52 -3.04
C LEU A 27 -10.81 -6.06 -1.64
N ASN A 28 -10.00 -5.68 -0.64
CA ASN A 28 -10.23 -6.05 0.76
C ASN A 28 -11.18 -5.03 1.41
N ASN A 29 -12.29 -5.49 1.97
CA ASN A 29 -13.29 -4.65 2.63
C ASN A 29 -13.11 -4.69 4.14
N THR A 30 -12.26 -3.82 4.66
CA THR A 30 -12.09 -3.59 6.10
C THR A 30 -13.04 -2.49 6.59
N ALA A 31 -13.34 -2.49 7.89
CA ALA A 31 -14.15 -1.45 8.51
C ALA A 31 -13.54 -0.05 8.31
N ASP A 32 -12.21 0.07 8.38
CA ASP A 32 -11.47 1.32 8.13
C ASP A 32 -11.80 1.92 6.75
N ASN A 33 -11.82 1.10 5.68
CA ASN A 33 -12.19 1.57 4.34
C ASN A 33 -13.64 2.10 4.27
N ALA A 34 -14.56 1.54 5.06
CA ALA A 34 -15.94 2.00 5.13
C ALA A 34 -16.03 3.33 5.86
N ILE A 35 -15.38 3.42 7.02
CA ILE A 35 -15.32 4.64 7.84
C ILE A 35 -14.76 5.79 7.02
N LEU A 36 -13.64 5.60 6.33
CA LEU A 36 -13.00 6.65 5.52
C LEU A 36 -13.89 7.15 4.38
N LEU A 37 -14.56 6.26 3.64
CA LEU A 37 -15.44 6.64 2.53
C LEU A 37 -16.69 7.38 3.02
N LEU A 38 -17.29 6.92 4.11
CA LEU A 38 -18.46 7.55 4.70
C LEU A 38 -18.12 8.90 5.35
N TRP A 39 -16.97 9.00 6.03
CA TRP A 39 -16.50 10.24 6.62
C TRP A 39 -16.16 11.28 5.53
N LEU A 40 -15.49 10.87 4.45
CA LEU A 40 -15.23 11.75 3.32
C LEU A 40 -16.53 12.24 2.66
N LEU A 41 -17.51 11.35 2.47
CA LEU A 41 -18.84 11.74 1.99
C LEU A 41 -19.53 12.72 2.93
N PHE A 42 -19.46 12.47 4.24
CA PHE A 42 -20.02 13.35 5.27
C PHE A 42 -19.40 14.75 5.24
N ILE A 43 -18.07 14.86 5.11
CA ILE A 43 -17.37 16.15 4.98
C ILE A 43 -17.83 16.87 3.70
N LEU A 44 -17.91 16.19 2.56
CA LEU A 44 -18.33 16.80 1.30
C LEU A 44 -19.78 17.31 1.36
N VAL A 45 -20.69 16.52 1.92
CA VAL A 45 -22.10 16.90 2.07
C VAL A 45 -22.25 18.06 3.05
N THR A 46 -21.59 18.01 4.20
CA THR A 46 -21.61 19.12 5.18
C THR A 46 -20.99 20.39 4.60
N GLY A 47 -20.00 20.29 3.70
CA GLY A 47 -19.44 21.43 2.98
C GLY A 47 -20.48 22.16 2.13
N PHE A 48 -21.32 21.43 1.40
CA PHE A 48 -22.44 22.03 0.65
C PHE A 48 -23.53 22.61 1.56
N LEU A 49 -23.78 22.02 2.74
CA LEU A 49 -24.70 22.58 3.73
C LEU A 49 -24.17 23.90 4.31
N VAL A 50 -22.87 23.99 4.60
CA VAL A 50 -22.22 25.23 5.03
C VAL A 50 -22.34 26.31 3.96
N GLU A 51 -22.01 25.98 2.70
CA GLU A 51 -22.08 26.92 1.59
C GLU A 51 -23.52 27.36 1.30
N GLY A 52 -24.48 26.44 1.29
CA GLY A 52 -25.89 26.74 1.04
C GLY A 52 -26.50 27.64 2.10
N THR A 53 -26.25 27.35 3.38
CA THR A 53 -26.72 28.21 4.49
C THR A 53 -26.03 29.58 4.51
N ARG A 54 -24.75 29.66 4.09
CA ARG A 54 -24.04 30.93 3.89
C ARG A 54 -24.70 31.76 2.78
N ILE A 55 -25.01 31.15 1.64
CA ILE A 55 -25.69 31.81 0.52
C ILE A 55 -27.07 32.30 0.94
N ALA A 56 -27.86 31.48 1.62
CA ALA A 56 -29.18 31.86 2.13
C ALA A 56 -29.11 33.03 3.13
N ALA A 57 -28.06 33.12 3.95
CA ALA A 57 -27.89 34.18 4.93
C ALA A 57 -27.34 35.50 4.36
N THR A 58 -26.61 35.46 3.24
CA THR A 58 -25.84 36.61 2.72
C THR A 58 -26.26 37.08 1.34
N GLU A 59 -27.03 36.29 0.58
CA GLU A 59 -27.52 36.60 -0.77
C GLU A 59 -26.45 37.23 -1.70
N PRO A 60 -25.29 36.56 -1.91
CA PRO A 60 -24.20 37.13 -2.68
C PRO A 60 -24.55 37.22 -4.17
N ALA A 61 -24.10 38.29 -4.84
CA ALA A 61 -24.36 38.52 -6.27
C ALA A 61 -23.87 37.38 -7.18
N TRP A 62 -22.82 36.66 -6.78
CA TRP A 62 -22.22 35.56 -7.52
C TRP A 62 -22.79 34.17 -7.18
N LYS A 63 -23.94 34.08 -6.49
CA LYS A 63 -24.56 32.78 -6.12
C LYS A 63 -24.80 31.84 -7.32
N THR A 64 -24.95 32.41 -8.52
CA THR A 64 -25.08 31.65 -9.78
C THR A 64 -23.87 30.78 -10.12
N TRP A 65 -22.68 31.11 -9.61
CA TRP A 65 -21.46 30.31 -9.79
C TRP A 65 -21.34 29.14 -8.81
N SER A 66 -22.27 29.02 -7.85
CA SER A 66 -22.41 27.87 -6.94
C SER A 66 -23.82 27.30 -7.09
N PRO A 67 -24.12 26.60 -8.21
CA PRO A 67 -25.46 26.09 -8.48
C PRO A 67 -25.95 25.09 -7.42
N VAL A 68 -25.08 24.20 -6.93
CA VAL A 68 -25.44 23.22 -5.90
C VAL A 68 -25.64 23.93 -4.56
N GLY A 69 -24.70 24.80 -4.16
CA GLY A 69 -24.85 25.61 -2.94
C GLY A 69 -26.09 26.49 -2.96
N ALA A 70 -26.38 27.17 -4.07
CA ALA A 70 -27.58 27.99 -4.23
C ALA A 70 -28.86 27.15 -4.15
N PHE A 71 -28.90 25.97 -4.78
CA PHE A 71 -30.02 25.03 -4.67
C PHE A 71 -30.23 24.59 -3.22
N VAL A 72 -29.17 24.14 -2.54
CA VAL A 72 -29.22 23.75 -1.12
C VAL A 72 -29.71 24.92 -0.25
N GLY A 73 -29.26 26.14 -0.54
CA GLY A 73 -29.69 27.35 0.17
C GLY A 73 -31.20 27.61 0.11
N THR A 74 -31.89 27.20 -0.96
CA THR A 74 -33.35 27.35 -1.06
C THR A 74 -34.13 26.59 0.02
N ALA A 75 -33.53 25.54 0.60
CA ALA A 75 -34.12 24.77 1.69
C ALA A 75 -34.05 25.49 3.05
N PHE A 76 -33.28 26.58 3.18
CA PHE A 76 -33.04 27.28 4.44
C PHE A 76 -33.53 28.73 4.39
N THR A 77 -34.85 28.92 4.42
CA THR A 77 -35.48 30.25 4.33
C THR A 77 -35.59 30.99 5.66
N ALA A 78 -35.42 30.30 6.79
CA ALA A 78 -35.46 30.85 8.14
C ALA A 78 -34.20 30.46 8.93
N ASP A 79 -33.77 31.33 9.83
CA ASP A 79 -32.63 31.10 10.75
C ASP A 79 -31.33 30.67 10.05
N ALA A 80 -31.11 31.08 8.79
CA ALA A 80 -29.98 30.64 7.98
C ALA A 80 -28.61 30.88 8.67
N ARG A 81 -28.49 31.94 9.48
CA ARG A 81 -27.28 32.22 10.27
C ARG A 81 -27.02 31.19 11.38
N LEU A 82 -28.07 30.71 12.05
CA LEU A 82 -27.96 29.67 13.08
C LEU A 82 -27.54 28.35 12.43
N TRP A 83 -28.24 27.94 11.37
CA TRP A 83 -27.91 26.73 10.61
C TRP A 83 -26.49 26.78 10.04
N HIS A 84 -26.07 27.94 9.54
CA HIS A 84 -24.70 28.15 9.08
C HIS A 84 -23.70 27.94 10.22
N SER A 85 -23.89 28.56 11.38
CA SER A 85 -22.99 28.38 12.53
C SER A 85 -22.90 26.92 12.96
N MET A 86 -24.03 26.21 13.01
CA MET A 86 -24.07 24.81 13.39
C MET A 86 -23.35 23.91 12.38
N PHE A 87 -23.68 24.01 11.09
CA PHE A 87 -23.01 23.21 10.06
C PHE A 87 -21.53 23.56 9.94
N TRP A 88 -21.15 24.82 10.15
CA TRP A 88 -19.75 25.23 10.14
C TRP A 88 -18.96 24.49 11.22
N TRP A 89 -19.46 24.46 12.47
CA TRP A 89 -18.80 23.71 13.55
C TRP A 89 -18.74 22.21 13.26
N ILE A 90 -19.83 21.60 12.78
CA ILE A 90 -19.87 20.18 12.41
C ILE A 90 -18.82 19.88 11.33
N HIS A 91 -18.80 20.66 10.25
CA HIS A 91 -17.86 20.48 9.15
C HIS A 91 -16.41 20.71 9.60
N MET A 92 -16.18 21.73 10.42
CA MET A 92 -14.86 22.05 10.97
C MET A 92 -14.33 20.88 11.81
N LEU A 93 -15.10 20.41 12.79
CA LEU A 93 -14.71 19.29 13.67
C LEU A 93 -14.51 18.00 12.87
N ALA A 94 -15.41 17.70 11.93
CA ALA A 94 -15.28 16.52 11.08
C ALA A 94 -14.03 16.58 10.20
N SER A 95 -13.70 17.75 9.64
CA SER A 95 -12.54 17.94 8.77
C SER A 95 -11.23 17.84 9.55
N PHE A 96 -11.11 18.53 10.68
CA PHE A 96 -9.90 18.43 11.52
C PHE A 96 -9.73 17.03 12.12
N GLY A 97 -10.82 16.37 12.51
CA GLY A 97 -10.79 14.97 12.94
C GLY A 97 -10.29 14.03 11.84
N PHE A 98 -10.76 14.22 10.61
CA PHE A 98 -10.30 13.42 9.45
C PHE A 98 -8.82 13.67 9.13
N ILE A 99 -8.36 14.92 9.18
CA ILE A 99 -6.94 15.26 8.98
C ILE A 99 -6.07 14.61 10.07
N ALA A 100 -6.50 14.66 11.34
CA ALA A 100 -5.78 14.02 12.44
C ALA A 100 -5.76 12.49 12.33
N TYR A 101 -6.81 11.89 11.78
CA TYR A 101 -6.91 10.45 11.56
C TYR A 101 -6.08 9.95 10.36
N MET A 102 -5.85 10.80 9.36
CA MET A 102 -5.22 10.45 8.09
C MET A 102 -3.90 9.66 8.24
N PRO A 103 -2.92 10.06 9.09
CA PRO A 103 -1.63 9.37 9.21
C PRO A 103 -1.73 7.94 9.75
N PHE A 104 -2.79 7.65 10.51
CA PHE A 104 -3.01 6.35 11.16
C PHE A 104 -3.94 5.44 10.36
N SER A 105 -4.41 5.92 9.21
CA SER A 105 -5.36 5.22 8.35
C SER A 105 -4.70 4.77 7.06
N ARG A 106 -5.45 4.03 6.24
CA ARG A 106 -4.99 3.68 4.89
C ARG A 106 -4.76 4.90 3.99
N LEU A 107 -5.23 6.11 4.32
CA LEU A 107 -5.00 7.32 3.52
C LEU A 107 -3.58 7.86 3.56
N LYS A 108 -2.69 7.35 4.43
CA LYS A 108 -1.26 7.68 4.38
C LYS A 108 -0.64 7.46 3.00
N HIS A 109 -1.24 6.57 2.19
CA HIS A 109 -0.87 6.35 0.80
C HIS A 109 -0.88 7.60 -0.07
N ILE A 110 -1.66 8.66 0.26
CA ILE A 110 -1.64 9.92 -0.49
C ILE A 110 -0.22 10.50 -0.52
N PHE A 111 0.50 10.42 0.60
CA PHE A 111 1.87 10.91 0.72
C PHE A 111 2.89 9.85 0.28
N THR A 112 2.76 8.63 0.79
CA THR A 112 3.74 7.57 0.54
C THR A 112 3.73 7.09 -0.91
N SER A 113 2.58 7.07 -1.59
CA SER A 113 2.50 6.75 -3.03
C SER A 113 3.20 7.79 -3.89
N ALA A 114 2.97 9.09 -3.62
CA ALA A 114 3.62 10.16 -4.36
C ALA A 114 5.15 10.12 -4.17
N MET A 115 5.58 9.93 -2.93
CA MET A 115 6.99 9.74 -2.60
C MET A 115 7.58 8.53 -3.32
N ASN A 116 6.87 7.40 -3.34
CA ASN A 116 7.38 6.18 -3.94
C ASN A 116 7.49 6.26 -5.47
N ILE A 117 6.52 6.92 -6.12
CA ILE A 117 6.59 7.20 -7.56
C ILE A 117 7.83 8.06 -7.87
N TYR A 118 8.08 9.09 -7.07
CA TYR A 118 9.23 9.97 -7.24
C TYR A 118 10.56 9.24 -7.01
N LEU A 119 10.63 8.40 -5.98
CA LEU A 119 11.82 7.63 -5.58
C LEU A 119 11.91 6.25 -6.25
N ARG A 120 11.18 6.01 -7.34
CA ARG A 120 11.19 4.72 -8.04
C ARG A 120 12.60 4.38 -8.53
N SER A 121 12.97 3.11 -8.47
CA SER A 121 14.23 2.65 -9.05
C SER A 121 14.25 2.86 -10.56
N GLN A 122 15.41 3.30 -11.06
CA GLN A 122 15.69 3.42 -12.50
C GLN A 122 16.61 2.30 -12.99
N LYS A 123 16.93 1.34 -12.11
CA LYS A 123 17.75 0.18 -12.48
C LYS A 123 17.03 -0.68 -13.52
N PRO A 124 17.76 -1.39 -14.39
CA PRO A 124 17.19 -2.45 -15.20
C PRO A 124 16.37 -3.42 -14.35
N ARG A 125 15.19 -3.79 -14.86
CA ARG A 125 14.33 -4.77 -14.18
C ARG A 125 15.05 -6.10 -14.07
N GLY A 126 15.01 -6.71 -12.89
CA GLY A 126 15.69 -7.97 -12.61
C GLY A 126 17.18 -7.81 -12.24
N GLU A 127 17.68 -6.57 -12.10
CA GLU A 127 18.99 -6.34 -11.49
C GLU A 127 18.95 -6.74 -10.00
N ILE A 128 19.50 -7.90 -9.70
CA ILE A 128 19.62 -8.40 -8.33
C ILE A 128 20.74 -7.64 -7.63
N ARG A 129 20.48 -7.15 -6.41
CA ARG A 129 21.51 -6.54 -5.57
C ARG A 129 22.63 -7.56 -5.31
N THR A 130 23.87 -7.16 -5.57
CA THR A 130 25.05 -7.94 -5.20
C THR A 130 25.25 -7.92 -3.70
N ILE A 131 25.62 -9.07 -3.13
CA ILE A 131 26.00 -9.19 -1.73
C ILE A 131 27.52 -9.17 -1.65
N ASP A 132 28.05 -8.50 -0.63
CA ASP A 132 29.44 -8.62 -0.26
C ASP A 132 29.61 -9.84 0.64
N ILE A 133 29.99 -10.98 0.06
CA ILE A 133 30.07 -12.26 0.77
C ILE A 133 31.18 -12.26 1.83
N GLU A 134 32.19 -11.40 1.68
CA GLU A 134 33.34 -11.37 2.60
C GLU A 134 33.05 -10.57 3.87
N ASN A 135 32.19 -9.53 3.77
CA ASN A 135 31.93 -8.60 4.87
C ASN A 135 30.49 -8.66 5.41
N ALA A 136 29.56 -9.32 4.73
CA ALA A 136 28.17 -9.40 5.18
C ALA A 136 27.97 -10.54 6.19
N GLU A 137 27.40 -10.21 7.34
CA GLU A 137 26.95 -11.21 8.33
C GLU A 137 25.52 -11.69 8.06
N ILE A 138 24.72 -10.91 7.31
CA ILE A 138 23.32 -11.19 6.99
C ILE A 138 23.18 -11.29 5.47
N PHE A 139 22.68 -12.42 5.00
CA PHE A 139 22.48 -12.71 3.59
C PHE A 139 21.00 -12.67 3.22
N GLY A 140 20.52 -11.51 2.78
CA GLY A 140 19.11 -11.35 2.40
C GLY A 140 18.32 -10.60 3.46
N VAL A 141 17.02 -10.92 3.56
CA VAL A 141 16.12 -10.31 4.54
C VAL A 141 15.39 -11.40 5.32
N GLY A 142 15.82 -11.64 6.55
CA GLY A 142 15.14 -12.54 7.49
C GLY A 142 14.15 -11.79 8.38
N LYS A 143 14.45 -10.53 8.72
CA LYS A 143 13.65 -9.67 9.60
C LYS A 143 13.28 -8.36 8.93
N ILE A 144 12.21 -7.72 9.41
CA ILE A 144 11.67 -6.55 8.73
C ILE A 144 12.63 -5.36 8.72
N ASN A 145 13.52 -5.26 9.71
CA ASN A 145 14.54 -4.22 9.79
C ASN A 145 15.75 -4.45 8.85
N ASP A 146 15.86 -5.63 8.24
CA ASP A 146 16.93 -5.92 7.26
C ASP A 146 16.57 -5.37 5.86
N PHE A 147 15.30 -5.03 5.63
CA PHE A 147 14.90 -4.34 4.40
C PHE A 147 15.54 -2.95 4.31
N SER A 148 15.89 -2.55 3.08
CA SER A 148 16.27 -1.16 2.82
C SER A 148 15.12 -0.20 3.13
N TRP A 149 15.44 1.05 3.47
CA TRP A 149 14.44 2.09 3.71
C TRP A 149 13.46 2.23 2.53
N LYS A 150 13.93 2.03 1.28
CA LYS A 150 13.10 2.06 0.08
C LYS A 150 12.14 0.88 0.00
N ASN A 151 12.59 -0.31 0.40
CA ASN A 151 11.73 -1.48 0.50
C ASN A 151 10.64 -1.29 1.56
N LEU A 152 10.94 -0.63 2.68
CA LEU A 152 9.94 -0.31 3.70
C LEU A 152 8.94 0.75 3.21
N LEU A 153 9.43 1.81 2.54
CA LEU A 153 8.56 2.82 1.92
C LEU A 153 7.58 2.21 0.90
N ASP A 154 8.03 1.23 0.12
CA ASP A 154 7.21 0.49 -0.83
C ASP A 154 6.01 -0.19 -0.17
N LEU A 155 6.20 -0.78 1.03
CA LEU A 155 5.13 -1.43 1.78
C LEU A 155 4.05 -0.40 2.14
N ASP A 156 4.48 0.74 2.68
CA ASP A 156 3.60 1.85 3.05
C ASP A 156 2.94 2.56 1.86
N ALA A 157 3.54 2.50 0.68
CA ALA A 157 2.98 3.06 -0.55
C ALA A 157 1.87 2.19 -1.15
N CYS A 158 1.73 0.93 -0.73
CA CYS A 158 0.74 0.02 -1.27
C CYS A 158 -0.70 0.51 -1.06
N THR A 159 -1.41 0.77 -2.15
CA THR A 159 -2.81 1.23 -2.12
C THR A 159 -3.83 0.08 -1.97
N SER A 160 -3.39 -1.17 -1.79
CA SER A 160 -4.24 -2.36 -1.74
C SER A 160 -5.17 -2.54 -2.97
N CYS A 161 -4.82 -1.98 -4.14
CA CYS A 161 -5.70 -1.95 -5.32
C CYS A 161 -5.86 -3.30 -6.05
N GLY A 162 -4.93 -4.23 -5.85
CA GLY A 162 -4.98 -5.60 -6.38
C GLY A 162 -4.59 -5.79 -7.84
N ARG A 163 -4.14 -4.75 -8.55
CA ARG A 163 -3.67 -4.88 -9.94
C ARG A 163 -2.52 -5.88 -10.11
N CYS A 164 -1.61 -5.93 -9.13
CA CYS A 164 -0.50 -6.88 -9.12
C CYS A 164 -0.95 -8.34 -8.92
N GLN A 165 -2.08 -8.56 -8.27
CA GLN A 165 -2.67 -9.88 -8.07
C GLN A 165 -3.35 -10.38 -9.35
N ASP A 166 -4.18 -9.53 -9.98
CA ASP A 166 -4.95 -9.91 -11.17
C ASP A 166 -4.08 -10.28 -12.39
N ILE A 167 -2.84 -9.79 -12.44
CA ILE A 167 -1.91 -10.06 -13.55
C ILE A 167 -0.88 -11.14 -13.23
N CYS A 168 -0.84 -11.62 -11.97
CA CYS A 168 0.20 -12.55 -11.54
C CYS A 168 -0.05 -13.95 -12.10
N PRO A 169 0.86 -14.53 -12.91
CA PRO A 169 0.65 -15.87 -13.47
C PRO A 169 0.56 -16.96 -12.39
N ALA A 170 1.30 -16.80 -11.28
CA ALA A 170 1.24 -17.75 -10.17
C ALA A 170 -0.15 -17.73 -9.50
N TYR A 171 -0.66 -16.54 -9.19
CA TYR A 171 -1.99 -16.38 -8.59
C TYR A 171 -3.10 -16.91 -9.51
N LEU A 172 -3.01 -16.62 -10.81
CA LEU A 172 -3.98 -17.08 -11.82
C LEU A 172 -3.95 -18.60 -12.06
N SER A 173 -2.87 -19.27 -11.65
CA SER A 173 -2.74 -20.73 -11.72
C SER A 173 -3.03 -21.40 -10.38
N ASP A 174 -3.74 -20.72 -9.48
CA ASP A 174 -4.11 -21.18 -8.14
C ASP A 174 -2.91 -21.58 -7.24
N LYS A 175 -1.72 -21.04 -7.53
CA LYS A 175 -0.58 -21.16 -6.60
C LYS A 175 -0.81 -20.25 -5.39
N PRO A 176 -0.22 -20.56 -4.22
CA PRO A 176 -0.46 -19.82 -2.98
C PRO A 176 -0.11 -18.33 -3.07
N LEU A 177 0.81 -17.93 -3.96
CA LEU A 177 1.25 -16.54 -4.09
C LEU A 177 0.16 -15.59 -4.61
N SER A 178 -0.24 -14.65 -3.76
CA SER A 178 -0.76 -13.34 -4.20
C SER A 178 0.28 -12.24 -3.92
N PRO A 179 0.81 -11.55 -4.95
CA PRO A 179 1.75 -10.45 -4.74
C PRO A 179 1.17 -9.31 -3.89
N LYS A 180 -0.14 -9.07 -4.00
CA LYS A 180 -0.84 -8.09 -3.18
C LYS A 180 -0.84 -8.51 -1.71
N LYS A 181 -1.18 -9.78 -1.43
CA LYS A 181 -1.24 -10.31 -0.07
C LYS A 181 0.14 -10.26 0.58
N LEU A 182 1.17 -10.76 -0.10
CA LEU A 182 2.56 -10.73 0.38
C LEU A 182 3.00 -9.33 0.81
N ILE A 183 2.71 -8.29 0.02
CA ILE A 183 3.07 -6.90 0.39
C ILE A 183 2.28 -6.40 1.61
N LEU A 184 1.00 -6.78 1.73
CA LEU A 184 0.18 -6.40 2.88
C LEU A 184 0.61 -7.12 4.15
N ASP A 185 0.97 -8.40 4.06
CA ASP A 185 1.43 -9.17 5.21
C ASP A 185 2.78 -8.66 5.72
N LEU A 186 3.69 -8.28 4.81
CA LEU A 186 4.94 -7.57 5.16
C LEU A 186 4.67 -6.21 5.80
N LEU A 187 3.68 -5.45 5.29
CA LEU A 187 3.29 -4.17 5.86
C LEU A 187 2.70 -4.33 7.26
N ASP A 188 1.85 -5.34 7.48
CA ASP A 188 1.24 -5.62 8.77
C ASP A 188 2.31 -6.04 9.79
N ASN A 189 3.27 -6.87 9.38
CA ASN A 189 4.44 -7.20 10.19
C ASN A 189 5.28 -5.96 10.53
N LEU A 190 5.53 -5.07 9.55
CA LEU A 190 6.21 -3.80 9.79
C LEU A 190 5.46 -2.94 10.83
N ASN A 191 4.14 -2.80 10.69
CA ASN A 191 3.33 -2.00 11.61
C ASN A 191 3.31 -2.59 13.03
N GLU A 192 3.31 -3.93 13.16
CA GLU A 192 3.39 -4.61 14.45
C GLU A 192 4.74 -4.36 15.14
N LYS A 193 5.84 -4.42 14.40
CA LYS A 193 7.19 -4.27 14.94
C LYS A 193 7.67 -2.81 15.04
N ALA A 194 7.05 -1.88 14.31
CA ALA A 194 7.43 -0.47 14.28
C ALA A 194 7.53 0.19 15.67
N PRO A 195 6.60 -0.01 16.63
CA PRO A 195 6.71 0.59 17.96
C PRO A 195 7.94 0.15 18.75
N VAL A 196 8.42 -1.08 18.52
CA VAL A 196 9.64 -1.61 19.16
C VAL A 196 10.87 -0.96 18.53
N LEU A 197 10.93 -0.92 17.19
CA LEU A 197 12.03 -0.32 16.44
C LEU A 197 12.17 1.18 16.72
N LEU A 198 11.05 1.92 16.80
CA LEU A 198 11.05 3.35 17.09
C LEU A 198 11.53 3.68 18.52
N LYS A 199 11.48 2.72 19.44
CA LYS A 199 12.03 2.86 20.81
C LYS A 199 13.50 2.43 20.90
N GLY A 200 14.14 2.09 19.78
CA GLY A 200 15.51 1.58 19.73
C GLY A 200 15.64 0.12 20.16
N GLY A 201 14.54 -0.65 20.16
CA GLY A 201 14.57 -2.09 20.44
C GLY A 201 15.15 -2.89 19.27
N SER A 202 15.69 -4.08 19.58
CA SER A 202 16.20 -5.04 18.58
C SER A 202 15.16 -6.13 18.31
N LEU A 203 15.14 -6.64 17.07
CA LEU A 203 14.35 -7.81 16.67
C LEU A 203 15.18 -9.10 16.66
N GLU A 204 16.33 -9.13 17.33
CA GLU A 204 17.24 -10.30 17.37
C GLU A 204 16.56 -11.61 17.80
N ASN A 205 15.62 -11.56 18.74
CA ASN A 205 14.92 -12.74 19.26
C ASN A 205 13.59 -13.05 18.54
N GLU A 206 13.22 -12.27 17.53
CA GLU A 206 12.01 -12.50 16.77
C GLU A 206 12.22 -13.57 15.70
N ASN A 207 11.15 -14.30 15.43
CA ASN A 207 11.12 -15.31 14.39
C ASN A 207 11.30 -14.67 12.99
N PRO A 208 11.83 -15.42 12.01
CA PRO A 208 11.93 -14.96 10.63
C PRO A 208 10.56 -14.56 10.05
N ILE A 209 10.54 -13.58 9.13
CA ILE A 209 9.33 -13.10 8.45
C ILE A 209 8.61 -14.25 7.75
N VAL A 210 9.37 -15.05 7.01
CA VAL A 210 8.82 -16.18 6.28
C VAL A 210 8.50 -17.28 7.30
N GLY A 211 7.32 -17.87 7.23
CA GLY A 211 6.81 -18.82 8.22
C GLY A 211 6.10 -18.17 9.42
N THR A 212 6.13 -16.84 9.54
CA THR A 212 5.34 -16.11 10.55
C THR A 212 4.38 -15.11 9.95
N ALA A 213 4.87 -14.19 9.12
CA ALA A 213 4.08 -13.16 8.45
C ALA A 213 3.72 -13.58 7.01
N VAL A 214 4.65 -14.21 6.30
CA VAL A 214 4.46 -14.66 4.91
C VAL A 214 4.69 -16.16 4.84
N GLU A 215 3.87 -16.89 4.10
CA GLU A 215 4.06 -18.34 3.97
C GLU A 215 5.26 -18.68 3.07
N ALA A 216 5.97 -19.76 3.38
CA ALA A 216 7.16 -20.14 2.63
C ALA A 216 6.83 -20.50 1.16
N ASP A 217 5.71 -21.18 0.94
CA ASP A 217 5.24 -21.57 -0.39
C ASP A 217 4.84 -20.38 -1.28
N GLU A 218 4.33 -19.29 -0.69
CA GLU A 218 4.05 -18.02 -1.37
C GLU A 218 5.35 -17.44 -1.94
N VAL A 219 6.40 -17.38 -1.11
CA VAL A 219 7.71 -16.88 -1.51
C VAL A 219 8.29 -17.71 -2.65
N TRP A 220 8.21 -19.05 -2.59
CA TRP A 220 8.75 -19.95 -3.62
C TRP A 220 7.88 -20.08 -4.88
N SER A 221 6.61 -19.70 -4.82
CA SER A 221 5.72 -19.71 -5.99
C SER A 221 5.99 -18.58 -6.99
N CYS A 222 6.74 -17.54 -6.60
CA CYS A 222 7.10 -16.43 -7.48
C CYS A 222 8.00 -16.89 -8.64
N THR A 223 7.59 -16.63 -9.87
CA THR A 223 8.39 -16.92 -11.07
C THR A 223 9.33 -15.79 -11.47
N THR A 224 9.40 -14.73 -10.66
CA THR A 224 10.21 -13.52 -10.93
C THR A 224 9.97 -12.90 -12.31
N CYS A 225 8.77 -13.06 -12.87
CA CYS A 225 8.43 -12.66 -14.25
C CYS A 225 8.21 -11.15 -14.47
N GLY A 226 8.05 -10.35 -13.40
CA GLY A 226 7.91 -8.89 -13.51
C GLY A 226 6.47 -8.35 -13.55
N ALA A 227 5.48 -9.16 -13.93
CA ALA A 227 4.12 -8.68 -14.24
C ALA A 227 3.48 -7.82 -13.12
N CYS A 228 3.68 -8.19 -11.86
CA CYS A 228 3.17 -7.44 -10.70
C CYS A 228 3.78 -6.04 -10.57
N VAL A 229 5.07 -5.89 -10.85
CA VAL A 229 5.80 -4.62 -10.81
C VAL A 229 5.35 -3.72 -11.95
N GLU A 230 5.11 -4.29 -13.14
CA GLU A 230 4.66 -3.53 -14.31
C GLU A 230 3.24 -2.99 -14.16
N ALA A 231 2.34 -3.77 -13.58
CA ALA A 231 0.95 -3.38 -13.37
C ALA A 231 0.75 -2.44 -12.17
N CYS A 232 1.78 -2.24 -11.33
CA CYS A 232 1.67 -1.44 -10.12
C CYS A 232 1.62 0.07 -10.45
N PRO A 233 0.54 0.79 -10.10
CA PRO A 233 0.42 2.21 -10.42
C PRO A 233 1.33 3.11 -9.58
N VAL A 234 1.87 2.57 -8.48
CA VAL A 234 2.71 3.28 -7.50
C VAL A 234 4.12 2.67 -7.39
N PHE A 235 4.50 1.84 -8.38
CA PHE A 235 5.85 1.29 -8.55
C PHE A 235 6.43 0.54 -7.33
N VAL A 236 5.61 -0.28 -6.65
CA VAL A 236 6.10 -1.18 -5.59
C VAL A 236 6.97 -2.29 -6.20
N GLU A 237 8.17 -2.46 -5.67
CA GLU A 237 9.17 -3.44 -6.12
C GLU A 237 8.93 -4.78 -5.40
N HIS A 238 7.96 -5.54 -5.90
CA HIS A 238 7.55 -6.81 -5.28
C HIS A 238 8.65 -7.89 -5.36
N ILE A 239 9.34 -7.95 -6.50
CA ILE A 239 10.30 -9.03 -6.81
C ILE A 239 11.53 -8.92 -5.93
N ASP A 240 12.07 -7.72 -5.76
CA ASP A 240 13.27 -7.50 -4.95
C ASP A 240 13.06 -8.02 -3.53
N LYS A 241 11.88 -7.76 -2.94
CA LYS A 241 11.53 -8.27 -1.60
C LYS A 241 11.48 -9.80 -1.57
N VAL A 242 10.83 -10.41 -2.57
CA VAL A 242 10.76 -11.88 -2.67
C VAL A 242 12.14 -12.51 -2.85
N VAL A 243 13.01 -11.90 -3.66
CA VAL A 243 14.38 -12.39 -3.89
C VAL A 243 15.22 -12.30 -2.61
N GLU A 244 15.12 -11.20 -1.86
CA GLU A 244 15.83 -11.07 -0.58
C GLU A 244 15.30 -12.04 0.49
N LEU A 245 13.99 -12.32 0.53
CA LEU A 245 13.41 -13.33 1.42
C LEU A 245 13.90 -14.75 1.07
N ARG A 246 13.95 -15.10 -0.23
CA ARG A 246 14.50 -16.39 -0.69
C ARG A 246 15.98 -16.54 -0.37
N ARG A 247 16.72 -15.45 -0.52
CA ARG A 247 18.15 -15.41 -0.26
C ARG A 247 18.45 -15.71 1.20
N ASP A 248 17.72 -15.11 2.12
CA ASP A 248 17.82 -15.41 3.55
C ASP A 248 17.50 -16.86 3.86
N ARG A 249 16.38 -17.37 3.33
CA ARG A 249 16.03 -18.78 3.47
C ARG A 249 17.12 -19.75 3.02
N VAL A 250 17.75 -19.49 1.87
CA VAL A 250 18.79 -20.36 1.33
C VAL A 250 20.12 -20.20 2.06
N LEU A 251 20.57 -18.96 2.29
CA LEU A 251 21.93 -18.68 2.74
C LEU A 251 22.07 -18.60 4.27
N MET A 252 21.01 -18.23 4.99
CA MET A 252 21.00 -18.14 6.45
C MET A 252 20.32 -19.34 7.09
N GLU A 253 19.15 -19.75 6.60
CA GLU A 253 18.38 -20.85 7.21
C GLU A 253 18.69 -22.24 6.62
N GLY A 254 19.28 -22.30 5.42
CA GLY A 254 19.46 -23.55 4.68
C GLY A 254 18.14 -24.23 4.28
N ASP A 255 17.05 -23.48 4.24
CA ASP A 255 15.70 -23.97 3.93
C ASP A 255 15.29 -23.57 2.50
N PHE A 256 14.92 -24.56 1.70
CA PHE A 256 14.49 -24.40 0.33
C PHE A 256 13.70 -25.62 -0.16
N PRO A 257 12.90 -25.49 -1.23
CA PRO A 257 12.07 -26.57 -1.74
C PRO A 257 12.86 -27.83 -2.06
N ALA A 258 12.25 -28.99 -1.80
CA ALA A 258 12.90 -30.29 -1.96
C ALA A 258 13.35 -30.54 -3.42
N GLU A 259 12.68 -29.93 -4.38
CA GLU A 259 12.99 -29.98 -5.81
C GLU A 259 14.37 -29.38 -6.13
N LEU A 260 14.87 -28.46 -5.31
CA LEU A 260 16.18 -27.82 -5.48
C LEU A 260 17.34 -28.62 -4.86
N ASN A 261 17.05 -29.61 -3.99
CA ASN A 261 18.08 -30.41 -3.31
C ASN A 261 19.05 -31.08 -4.29
N GLN A 262 18.52 -31.69 -5.35
CA GLN A 262 19.37 -32.38 -6.33
C GLN A 262 20.26 -31.41 -7.09
N THR A 263 19.74 -30.22 -7.41
CA THR A 263 20.50 -29.16 -8.07
C THR A 263 21.62 -28.65 -7.17
N PHE A 264 21.34 -28.38 -5.88
CA PHE A 264 22.36 -27.93 -4.93
C PHE A 264 23.42 -28.99 -4.67
N LYS A 265 23.04 -30.25 -4.47
CA LYS A 265 24.00 -31.37 -4.38
C LYS A 265 24.82 -31.51 -5.66
N GLY A 266 24.19 -31.33 -6.81
CA GLY A 266 24.87 -31.35 -8.11
C GLY A 266 25.90 -30.22 -8.22
N MET A 267 25.55 -29.01 -7.78
CA MET A 267 26.48 -27.89 -7.70
C MET A 267 27.60 -28.20 -6.70
N GLU A 268 27.31 -28.53 -5.45
CA GLU A 268 28.32 -28.85 -4.43
C GLU A 268 29.33 -29.91 -4.90
N ASN A 269 28.87 -30.99 -5.51
CA ASN A 269 29.73 -32.09 -5.95
C ASN A 269 30.50 -31.80 -7.25
N ASN A 270 29.96 -30.97 -8.16
CA ASN A 270 30.55 -30.74 -9.49
C ASN A 270 31.15 -29.34 -9.69
N PHE A 271 30.93 -28.39 -8.77
CA PHE A 271 31.56 -27.06 -8.80
C PHE A 271 33.03 -27.17 -8.38
N ASN A 272 33.83 -27.77 -9.25
CA ASN A 272 35.27 -27.84 -9.11
C ASN A 272 35.86 -26.43 -9.34
N ARG A 273 36.57 -25.94 -8.30
CA ARG A 273 37.27 -24.63 -8.22
C ARG A 273 38.17 -24.30 -9.43
N GLN A 274 38.58 -25.31 -10.20
CA GLN A 274 39.58 -25.17 -11.28
C GLN A 274 39.05 -24.64 -12.63
N ARG A 275 37.74 -24.59 -12.90
CA ARG A 275 37.22 -24.08 -14.19
C ARG A 275 36.96 -22.57 -14.25
N VAL A 276 36.96 -21.86 -13.13
CA VAL A 276 36.75 -20.39 -13.12
C VAL A 276 38.03 -19.64 -13.49
N SER A 277 39.23 -20.19 -13.21
CA SER A 277 40.51 -19.53 -13.57
C SER A 277 40.81 -19.51 -15.07
N THR A 278 40.03 -20.22 -15.89
CA THR A 278 40.16 -20.23 -17.36
C THR A 278 39.15 -19.33 -18.07
N LEU A 279 38.17 -18.76 -17.34
CA LEU A 279 37.21 -17.78 -17.89
C LEU A 279 37.67 -16.32 -17.71
N PHE A 280 38.76 -16.09 -16.96
CA PHE A 280 39.36 -14.78 -16.72
C PHE A 280 40.81 -14.68 -17.24
N LYS A 281 41.15 -15.44 -18.29
CA LYS A 281 42.37 -15.21 -19.10
C LYS A 281 41.99 -14.68 -20.46
#